data_AF-A0A1H8UKA1-F1
#
_entry.id   AF-A0A1H8UKA1-F1
#
_cell.length_a   1.000
_cell.length_b   1.000
_cell.length_c   1.000
_cell.angle_alpha   90.00
_cell.angle_beta   90.00
_cell.angle_gamma   90.00
#
_symmetry.space_group_name_H-M   'P 1'
#
loop_
_entity.id
_entity.type
_entity.pdbx_description
1 polymer ?
#
loop_
_entity_poly.entity_id
_entity_poly.type
_entity_poly.pdbx_seq_one_letter_code
_entity_poly.pdbx_strand_id
1 'polypeptide(L)'
;MFNTFPYMSFSQNVGLVGVTGVRSRFVTVAGGVVMLALGLSPKMAALVEAVPQVVLGGAGLVMFGMATATGARILGGIDFRRQPGNQLVVAIAVGFGLIPLVAPTFFRNLPHVLHPLLESGILLASIVAVVLNAFFNGVGSAERAGRGGLGGGGRRARLIRDPEDRFRLSVRQPARRARDADIRLAGQAIGFRMIGRE
;
A
#
# COMPACT_ATOMS: atom_id res chain seq x y z
N MET A 1 -9.95 14.10 -25.08
CA MET A 1 -10.16 15.37 -25.81
C MET A 1 -8.85 16.01 -26.27
N PHE A 2 -7.83 16.19 -25.41
CA PHE A 2 -6.55 16.82 -25.80
C PHE A 2 -5.42 15.85 -26.21
N ASN A 3 -5.72 14.71 -26.84
CA ASN A 3 -4.71 13.68 -27.18
C ASN A 3 -3.79 13.25 -26.01
N THR A 4 -4.30 13.32 -24.77
CA THR A 4 -3.56 12.88 -23.57
C THR A 4 -3.86 11.43 -23.26
N PHE A 5 -2.87 10.72 -22.75
CA PHE A 5 -3.04 9.38 -22.20
C PHE A 5 -3.77 9.41 -20.85
N PRO A 6 -4.41 8.30 -20.44
CA PRO A 6 -5.02 8.18 -19.12
C PRO A 6 -4.02 8.50 -18.01
N TYR A 7 -4.41 9.37 -17.08
CA TYR A 7 -3.60 9.73 -15.92
C TYR A 7 -4.02 8.94 -14.68
N MET A 8 -3.05 8.61 -13.84
CA MET A 8 -3.24 7.88 -12.58
C MET A 8 -2.53 8.60 -11.44
N SER A 9 -3.10 8.57 -10.23
CA SER A 9 -2.43 9.14 -9.05
C SER A 9 -1.25 8.27 -8.62
N PHE A 10 -0.06 8.84 -8.62
CA PHE A 10 1.15 8.18 -8.12
C PHE A 10 1.22 8.20 -6.59
N SER A 11 1.33 7.04 -5.96
CA SER A 11 1.47 6.88 -4.51
C SER A 11 2.74 7.53 -3.92
N GLN A 12 3.75 7.80 -4.77
CA GLN A 12 4.97 8.51 -4.38
C GLN A 12 4.69 9.93 -3.87
N ASN A 13 3.70 10.61 -4.47
CA ASN A 13 3.30 11.97 -4.07
C ASN A 13 2.68 11.99 -2.67
N VAL A 14 1.94 10.94 -2.30
CA VAL A 14 1.37 10.77 -0.96
C VAL A 14 2.45 10.47 0.09
N GLY A 15 3.49 9.71 -0.30
CA GLY A 15 4.64 9.45 0.55
C GLY A 15 5.41 10.71 0.94
N LEU A 16 5.63 11.61 -0.03
CA LEU A 16 6.30 12.90 0.20
C LEU A 16 5.54 13.80 1.19
N VAL A 17 4.21 13.81 1.12
CA VAL A 17 3.34 14.52 2.07
C VAL A 17 3.48 13.96 3.50
N GLY A 18 3.74 12.65 3.64
CA GLY A 18 4.01 12.01 4.93
C GLY A 18 5.31 12.47 5.57
N VAL A 19 6.34 12.75 4.77
CA VAL A 19 7.66 13.22 5.24
C VAL A 19 7.66 14.73 5.51
N THR A 20 7.09 15.51 4.60
CA THR A 20 7.06 16.98 4.70
C THR A 20 6.01 17.50 5.67
N GLY A 21 4.97 16.72 5.98
CA GLY A 21 3.87 17.12 6.85
C GLY A 21 2.90 18.15 6.23
N VAL A 22 3.18 18.65 5.02
CA VAL A 22 2.40 19.69 4.36
C VAL A 22 1.27 19.06 3.54
N ARG A 23 0.03 19.16 4.05
CA ARG A 23 -1.19 18.64 3.40
C ARG A 23 -2.03 19.72 2.71
N SER A 24 -1.41 20.85 2.38
CA SER A 24 -2.11 22.01 1.82
C SER A 24 -2.41 21.83 0.33
N ARG A 25 -3.69 22.03 -0.05
CA ARG A 25 -4.16 22.01 -1.46
C ARG A 25 -3.44 23.04 -2.33
N PHE A 26 -3.00 24.15 -1.74
CA PHE A 26 -2.31 25.22 -2.46
C PHE A 26 -0.94 24.75 -2.99
N VAL A 27 -0.28 23.82 -2.30
CA VAL A 27 1.00 23.26 -2.76
C VAL A 27 0.80 22.38 -3.99
N THR A 28 -0.27 21.60 -4.03
CA THR A 28 -0.63 20.80 -5.22
C THR A 28 -0.98 21.70 -6.41
N VAL A 29 -1.75 22.78 -6.17
CA VAL A 29 -2.08 23.76 -7.22
C VAL A 29 -0.82 24.45 -7.73
N ALA A 30 0.06 24.92 -6.84
CA ALA A 30 1.33 25.54 -7.22
C ALA A 30 2.21 24.57 -8.04
N GLY A 31 2.29 23.29 -7.64
CA GLY A 31 2.98 22.26 -8.40
C GLY A 31 2.39 22.03 -9.79
N GLY A 32 1.05 22.02 -9.91
CA GLY A 32 0.36 21.95 -11.19
C GLY A 32 0.64 23.17 -12.09
N VAL A 33 0.66 24.37 -11.53
CA VAL A 33 1.02 25.60 -12.26
C VAL A 33 2.46 25.54 -12.75
N VAL A 34 3.41 25.06 -11.93
CA VAL A 34 4.80 24.86 -12.35
C VAL A 34 4.89 23.81 -13.47
N MET A 35 4.17 22.69 -13.37
CA MET A 35 4.12 21.69 -14.45
C MET A 35 3.56 22.27 -15.75
N LEU A 36 2.53 23.12 -15.68
CA LEU A 36 2.00 23.81 -16.86
C LEU A 36 3.02 24.79 -17.45
N ALA A 37 3.67 25.60 -16.62
CA ALA A 37 4.68 26.55 -17.07
C ALA A 37 5.89 25.85 -17.73
N LEU A 38 6.35 24.74 -17.15
CA LEU A 38 7.43 23.94 -17.73
C LEU A 38 6.99 23.18 -18.98
N GLY A 39 5.75 22.67 -19.02
CA GLY A 39 5.19 21.96 -20.16
C GLY A 39 4.93 22.85 -21.38
N LEU A 40 4.66 24.14 -21.17
CA LEU A 40 4.51 25.13 -22.24
C LEU A 40 5.86 25.68 -22.73
N SER A 41 6.97 25.37 -22.04
CA SER A 41 8.30 25.83 -22.43
C SER A 41 8.92 24.91 -23.49
N PRO A 42 9.16 25.39 -24.73
CA PRO A 42 9.73 24.55 -25.79
C PRO A 42 11.17 24.08 -25.48
N LYS A 43 11.90 24.81 -24.62
CA LYS A 43 13.24 24.40 -24.16
C LYS A 43 13.21 23.12 -23.33
N MET A 44 12.15 22.92 -22.53
CA MET A 44 11.99 21.69 -21.75
C MET A 44 11.66 20.50 -22.65
N ALA A 45 10.88 20.71 -23.71
CA ALA A 45 10.58 19.68 -24.70
C ALA A 45 11.87 19.20 -25.43
N ALA A 46 12.70 20.14 -25.88
CA ALA A 46 13.99 19.82 -26.52
C ALA A 46 14.95 19.06 -25.57
N LEU A 47 14.95 19.40 -24.27
CA LEU A 47 15.75 18.68 -23.28
C LEU A 47 15.26 17.25 -23.07
N VAL A 48 13.94 17.02 -23.03
CA VAL A 48 13.35 15.69 -22.88
C VAL A 48 13.62 14.82 -24.12
N GLU A 49 13.59 15.40 -25.31
CA GLU A 49 13.94 14.71 -26.57
C GLU A 49 15.41 14.26 -26.59
N ALA A 50 16.31 15.04 -25.99
CA ALA A 50 17.73 14.69 -25.89
C ALA A 50 18.03 13.57 -24.87
N VAL A 51 17.04 13.08 -24.11
CA VAL A 51 17.24 12.04 -23.09
C VAL A 51 17.47 10.67 -23.76
N PRO A 52 18.59 9.99 -23.49
CA PRO A 52 18.83 8.65 -24.03
C PRO A 52 17.80 7.64 -23.55
N GLN A 53 17.40 6.71 -24.43
CA GLN A 53 16.41 5.68 -24.11
C GLN A 53 16.79 4.82 -22.89
N VAL A 54 18.08 4.62 -22.65
CA VAL A 54 18.59 3.87 -21.49
C VAL A 54 18.19 4.54 -20.16
N VAL A 55 18.17 5.88 -20.10
CA VAL A 55 17.76 6.64 -18.91
C VAL A 55 16.25 6.55 -18.70
N LEU A 56 15.47 6.65 -19.79
CA LEU A 56 14.02 6.45 -19.76
C LEU A 56 13.67 5.03 -19.28
N GLY A 57 14.43 4.02 -19.72
CA GLY A 57 14.30 2.64 -19.25
C GLY A 57 14.58 2.50 -17.75
N GLY A 58 15.64 3.15 -17.24
CA GLY A 58 15.95 3.19 -15.82
C GLY A 58 14.85 3.85 -14.98
N ALA A 59 14.32 4.99 -15.44
CA ALA A 59 13.19 5.65 -14.79
C ALA A 59 11.92 4.76 -14.78
N GLY A 60 11.65 4.08 -15.90
CA GLY A 60 10.56 3.10 -16.00
C GLY A 60 10.72 1.93 -15.03
N LEU A 61 11.92 1.36 -14.90
CA LEU A 61 12.22 0.29 -13.95
C LEU A 61 11.94 0.71 -12.51
N VAL A 62 12.34 1.93 -12.12
CA VAL A 62 12.06 2.47 -10.78
C VAL A 62 10.55 2.66 -10.57
N MET A 63 9.83 3.19 -11.56
CA MET A 63 8.38 3.39 -11.47
C MET A 63 7.62 2.07 -11.31
N PHE A 64 7.91 1.08 -12.15
CA PHE A 64 7.30 -0.24 -12.06
C PHE A 64 7.71 -0.98 -10.79
N GLY A 65 8.96 -0.86 -10.36
CA GLY A 65 9.44 -1.44 -9.09
C GLY A 65 8.68 -0.88 -7.88
N MET A 66 8.48 0.44 -7.82
CA MET A 66 7.70 1.08 -6.76
C MET A 66 6.21 0.71 -6.81
N ALA A 67 5.64 0.55 -8.00
CA ALA A 67 4.26 0.07 -8.17
C ALA A 67 4.11 -1.36 -7.63
N THR A 68 5.04 -2.27 -7.98
CA THR A 68 5.08 -3.63 -7.46
C THR A 68 5.25 -3.68 -5.94
N ALA A 69 6.16 -2.86 -5.38
CA ALA A 69 6.37 -2.78 -3.94
C ALA A 69 5.11 -2.27 -3.19
N THR A 70 4.42 -1.27 -3.77
CA THR A 70 3.15 -0.78 -3.22
C THR A 70 2.07 -1.87 -3.28
N GLY A 71 2.00 -2.61 -4.39
CA GLY A 71 1.13 -3.78 -4.50
C GLY A 71 1.40 -4.81 -3.41
N ALA A 72 2.66 -5.24 -3.25
CA ALA A 72 3.06 -6.18 -2.19
C ALA A 72 2.71 -5.67 -0.78
N ARG A 73 2.87 -4.37 -0.52
CA ARG A 73 2.49 -3.76 0.77
C ARG A 73 0.99 -3.83 1.03
N ILE A 74 0.16 -3.63 0.01
CA ILE A 74 -1.31 -3.76 0.11
C ILE A 74 -1.66 -5.21 0.46
N LEU A 75 -1.03 -6.19 -0.20
CA LEU A 75 -1.20 -7.60 0.10
C LEU A 75 -0.68 -7.97 1.50
N GLY A 76 0.34 -7.31 2.02
CA GLY A 76 0.79 -7.51 3.40
C GLY A 76 -0.25 -7.10 4.46
N GLY A 77 -1.27 -6.33 4.09
CA GLY A 77 -2.34 -5.91 4.99
C GLY A 77 -3.50 -6.91 5.12
N ILE A 78 -3.53 -7.99 4.33
CA ILE A 78 -4.60 -9.00 4.38
C ILE A 78 -4.23 -10.18 5.29
N ASP A 79 -5.23 -10.74 5.96
CA ASP A 79 -5.04 -11.89 6.85
C ASP A 79 -5.03 -13.20 6.04
N PHE A 80 -3.83 -13.70 5.77
CA PHE A 80 -3.61 -15.00 5.11
C PHE A 80 -3.74 -16.19 6.06
N ARG A 81 -3.67 -15.97 7.38
CA ARG A 81 -3.64 -17.06 8.38
C ARG A 81 -5.04 -17.55 8.74
N ARG A 82 -6.00 -16.63 8.80
CA ARG A 82 -7.40 -16.98 9.12
C ARG A 82 -8.24 -17.37 7.91
N GLN A 83 -7.83 -16.95 6.72
CA GLN A 83 -8.56 -17.18 5.46
C GLN A 83 -7.59 -17.68 4.38
N PRO A 84 -7.30 -18.99 4.31
CA PRO A 84 -6.37 -19.55 3.32
C PRO A 84 -6.83 -19.29 1.87
N GLY A 85 -8.14 -19.07 1.65
CA GLY A 85 -8.68 -18.67 0.35
C GLY A 85 -8.05 -17.40 -0.21
N ASN A 86 -7.64 -16.44 0.64
CA ASN A 86 -7.02 -15.19 0.19
C ASN A 86 -5.64 -15.42 -0.45
N GLN A 87 -4.86 -16.38 0.08
CA GLN A 87 -3.57 -16.74 -0.49
C GLN A 87 -3.75 -17.41 -1.86
N LEU A 88 -4.75 -18.27 -1.99
CA LEU A 88 -5.06 -18.96 -3.25
C LEU A 88 -5.53 -17.96 -4.32
N VAL A 89 -6.39 -17.01 -3.97
CA VAL A 89 -6.86 -15.93 -4.87
C VAL A 89 -5.66 -15.16 -5.43
N VAL A 90 -4.74 -14.73 -4.55
CA VAL A 90 -3.54 -13.99 -4.97
C VAL A 90 -2.64 -14.82 -5.88
N ALA A 91 -2.33 -16.06 -5.48
CA ALA A 91 -1.42 -16.93 -6.24
C ALA A 91 -1.96 -17.21 -7.66
N ILE A 92 -3.24 -17.54 -7.77
CA ILE A 92 -3.89 -17.81 -9.05
C ILE A 92 -3.98 -16.52 -9.88
N ALA A 93 -4.39 -15.39 -9.29
CA ALA A 93 -4.50 -14.12 -10.02
C ALA A 93 -3.16 -13.66 -10.60
N VAL A 94 -2.07 -13.73 -9.82
CA VAL A 94 -0.72 -13.38 -10.31
C VAL A 94 -0.26 -14.36 -11.39
N GLY A 95 -0.49 -15.67 -11.19
CA GLY A 95 -0.16 -16.69 -12.19
C GLY A 95 -0.87 -16.44 -13.53
N PHE A 96 -2.17 -16.17 -13.51
CA PHE A 96 -2.94 -15.83 -14.71
C PHE A 96 -2.48 -14.51 -15.33
N GLY A 97 -2.15 -13.50 -14.52
CA GLY A 97 -1.62 -12.23 -15.02
C GLY A 97 -0.29 -12.33 -15.76
N LEU A 98 0.49 -13.38 -15.49
CA LEU A 98 1.77 -13.65 -16.15
C LEU A 98 1.63 -14.44 -17.46
N ILE A 99 0.47 -15.05 -17.74
CA ILE A 99 0.25 -15.89 -18.93
C ILE A 99 0.58 -15.16 -20.23
N PRO A 100 0.14 -13.89 -20.46
CA PRO A 100 0.45 -13.21 -21.71
C PRO A 100 1.95 -12.95 -21.92
N LEU A 101 2.72 -12.88 -20.81
CA LEU A 101 4.17 -12.68 -20.85
C LEU A 101 4.91 -14.00 -21.11
N VAL A 102 4.50 -15.09 -20.45
CA VAL A 102 5.21 -16.40 -20.50
C VAL A 102 4.75 -17.26 -21.68
N ALA A 103 3.48 -17.18 -22.05
CA ALA A 103 2.86 -17.99 -23.09
C ALA A 103 1.96 -17.11 -24.00
N PRO A 104 2.55 -16.23 -24.83
CA PRO A 104 1.79 -15.33 -25.71
C PRO A 104 0.95 -16.07 -26.76
N THR A 105 1.24 -17.34 -27.01
CA THR A 105 0.51 -18.20 -27.96
C THR A 105 -0.67 -18.94 -27.34
N PHE A 106 -0.86 -18.86 -26.02
CA PHE A 106 -1.85 -19.64 -25.27
C PHE A 106 -3.29 -19.33 -25.69
N PHE A 107 -3.57 -18.11 -26.13
CA PHE A 107 -4.90 -17.66 -26.52
C PHE A 107 -5.16 -17.68 -28.03
N ARG A 108 -4.29 -18.28 -28.85
CA ARG A 108 -4.42 -18.30 -30.33
C ARG A 108 -5.68 -18.99 -30.87
N ASN A 109 -6.30 -19.87 -30.09
CA ASN A 109 -7.52 -20.60 -30.47
C ASN A 109 -8.81 -19.94 -29.97
N LEU A 110 -8.73 -18.74 -29.37
CA LEU A 110 -9.90 -18.02 -28.85
C LEU A 110 -10.44 -17.00 -29.84
N PRO A 111 -11.74 -16.65 -29.76
CA PRO A 111 -12.37 -15.71 -30.67
C PRO A 111 -11.68 -14.34 -30.65
N HIS A 112 -11.48 -13.73 -31.83
CA HIS A 112 -10.74 -12.49 -32.02
C HIS A 112 -11.22 -11.30 -31.18
N VAL A 113 -12.49 -11.31 -30.74
CA VAL A 113 -13.06 -10.27 -29.87
C VAL A 113 -12.37 -10.23 -28.49
N LEU A 114 -11.80 -11.35 -28.03
CA LEU A 114 -11.17 -11.44 -26.70
C LEU A 114 -9.66 -11.15 -26.71
N HIS A 115 -9.02 -11.15 -27.88
CA HIS A 115 -7.56 -10.97 -27.99
C HIS A 115 -7.03 -9.72 -27.26
N PRO A 116 -7.60 -8.51 -27.45
CA PRO A 116 -7.09 -7.30 -26.78
C PRO A 116 -7.22 -7.35 -25.25
N LEU A 117 -8.20 -8.10 -24.74
CA LEU A 117 -8.44 -8.26 -23.31
C LEU A 117 -7.51 -9.32 -22.71
N LEU A 118 -7.26 -10.39 -23.45
CA LEU A 118 -6.45 -11.53 -23.02
C LEU A 118 -4.94 -11.26 -23.13
N GLU A 119 -4.52 -10.36 -24.01
CA GLU A 119 -3.13 -9.88 -24.07
C GLU A 119 -2.76 -8.97 -22.89
N SER A 120 -3.76 -8.39 -22.21
CA SER A 120 -3.53 -7.56 -21.03
C SER A 120 -3.46 -8.40 -19.75
N GLY A 121 -2.24 -8.72 -19.32
CA GLY A 121 -2.01 -9.47 -18.07
C GLY A 121 -2.61 -8.81 -16.82
N ILE A 122 -2.64 -7.47 -16.76
CA ILE A 122 -3.22 -6.73 -15.63
C ILE A 122 -4.74 -6.92 -15.58
N LEU A 123 -5.42 -6.86 -16.73
CA LEU A 123 -6.87 -7.07 -16.79
C LEU A 123 -7.22 -8.51 -16.43
N LEU A 124 -6.49 -9.48 -16.97
CA LEU A 124 -6.69 -10.89 -16.70
C LEU A 124 -6.50 -11.20 -15.20
N ALA A 125 -5.40 -10.72 -14.59
CA ALA A 125 -5.16 -10.84 -13.15
C ALA A 125 -6.31 -10.24 -12.33
N SER A 126 -6.79 -9.05 -12.73
CA SER A 126 -7.85 -8.33 -12.00
C SER A 126 -9.18 -9.06 -12.07
N ILE A 127 -9.58 -9.58 -13.25
CA ILE A 127 -10.82 -10.35 -13.41
C ILE A 127 -10.76 -11.62 -12.58
N VAL A 128 -9.67 -12.38 -12.69
CA VAL A 128 -9.48 -13.62 -11.92
C VAL A 128 -9.49 -13.32 -10.42
N ALA A 129 -8.78 -12.28 -9.96
CA ALA A 129 -8.78 -11.89 -8.55
C ALA A 129 -10.19 -11.53 -8.04
N VAL A 130 -10.96 -10.75 -8.80
CA VAL A 130 -12.31 -10.33 -8.40
C VAL A 130 -13.26 -11.52 -8.34
N VAL A 131 -13.25 -12.40 -9.36
CA VAL A 131 -14.11 -13.58 -9.43
C VAL A 131 -13.79 -14.55 -8.30
N LEU A 132 -12.51 -14.86 -8.08
CA LEU A 132 -12.10 -15.77 -6.99
C LEU A 132 -12.36 -15.14 -5.62
N ASN A 133 -12.11 -13.85 -5.45
CA ASN A 133 -12.42 -13.17 -4.20
C ASN A 133 -13.92 -13.19 -3.89
N ALA A 134 -14.78 -12.99 -4.91
CA ALA A 134 -16.22 -13.09 -4.75
C ALA A 134 -16.66 -14.52 -4.39
N PHE A 135 -16.04 -15.54 -4.99
CA PHE A 135 -16.33 -16.94 -4.71
C PHE A 135 -15.91 -17.36 -3.29
N PHE A 136 -14.70 -17.03 -2.87
CA PHE A 136 -14.17 -17.46 -1.56
C PHE A 136 -14.65 -16.59 -0.38
N ASN A 137 -14.80 -15.27 -0.56
CA ASN A 137 -15.12 -14.34 0.52
C ASN A 137 -16.57 -13.81 0.48
N GLY A 138 -17.32 -14.11 -0.57
CA GLY A 138 -18.68 -13.63 -0.77
C GLY A 138 -18.76 -12.13 -1.09
N VAL A 139 -19.82 -11.74 -1.81
CA VAL A 139 -20.03 -10.36 -2.29
C VAL A 139 -20.19 -9.33 -1.14
N GLY A 140 -20.56 -9.78 0.07
CA GLY A 140 -20.76 -8.95 1.25
C GLY A 140 -19.48 -8.58 2.04
N SER A 141 -18.35 -9.23 1.77
CA SER A 141 -17.08 -8.91 2.46
C SER A 141 -16.39 -7.66 1.90
N ALA A 142 -16.71 -7.27 0.66
CA ALA A 142 -16.21 -6.05 0.03
C ALA A 142 -16.65 -4.78 0.79
N GLU A 143 -17.87 -4.77 1.35
CA GLU A 143 -18.40 -3.63 2.12
C GLU A 143 -17.71 -3.45 3.48
N ARG A 144 -17.22 -4.54 4.08
CA ARG A 144 -16.45 -4.52 5.33
C ARG A 144 -15.00 -4.09 5.11
N ALA A 145 -14.39 -4.46 3.97
CA ALA A 145 -13.06 -4.02 3.59
C ALA A 145 -12.98 -2.50 3.36
N GLY A 146 -14.00 -1.91 2.71
CA GLY A 146 -14.11 -0.45 2.53
C GLY A 146 -14.34 0.33 3.82
N ARG A 147 -15.05 -0.24 4.79
CA ARG A 147 -15.30 0.37 6.11
C ARG A 147 -14.10 0.24 7.08
N GLY A 148 -13.27 -0.79 6.95
CA GLY A 148 -12.07 -0.98 7.76
C GLY A 148 -10.97 0.07 7.52
N GLY A 149 -10.88 0.61 6.30
CA GLY A 149 -9.90 1.65 5.93
C GLY A 149 -10.22 3.07 6.44
N LEU A 150 -11.48 3.35 6.78
CA LEU A 150 -11.94 4.67 7.22
C LEU A 150 -12.51 4.71 8.65
N GLY A 151 -12.72 3.55 9.29
CA GLY A 151 -13.40 3.46 10.60
C GLY A 151 -12.54 3.09 11.82
N GLY A 152 -11.29 2.64 11.65
CA GLY A 152 -10.50 2.06 12.76
C GLY A 152 -9.63 3.03 13.58
N GLY A 153 -9.47 4.28 13.14
CA GLY A 153 -8.53 5.24 13.75
C GLY A 153 -9.12 6.21 14.77
N GLY A 154 -10.44 6.20 14.98
CA GLY A 154 -11.17 7.32 15.61
C GLY A 154 -10.94 7.53 17.11
N ARG A 155 -10.46 6.53 17.86
CA ARG A 155 -10.31 6.64 19.33
C ARG A 155 -8.87 6.66 19.85
N ARG A 156 -7.88 6.20 19.06
CA ARG A 156 -6.45 6.28 19.43
C ARG A 156 -5.71 7.46 18.80
N ALA A 157 -6.15 7.94 17.64
CA ALA A 157 -5.48 9.04 16.94
C ALA A 157 -5.78 10.44 17.51
N ARG A 158 -6.76 10.57 18.43
CA ARG A 158 -7.05 11.85 19.09
C ARG A 158 -6.16 12.11 20.32
N LEU A 159 -5.48 11.08 20.85
CA LEU A 159 -4.65 11.20 22.06
C LEU A 159 -3.15 11.42 21.77
N ILE A 160 -2.78 11.54 20.49
CA ILE A 160 -1.38 11.69 20.04
C ILE A 160 -1.32 12.77 18.95
N ARG A 161 -1.94 13.93 19.20
CA ARG A 161 -1.78 15.11 18.35
C ARG A 161 -1.12 16.28 19.05
N ASP A 162 -1.07 16.29 20.40
CA ASP A 162 -0.38 17.34 21.13
C ASP A 162 1.07 16.96 21.46
N PRO A 163 2.06 17.80 21.09
CA PRO A 163 3.46 17.59 21.47
C PRO A 163 3.66 17.61 23.01
N GLU A 164 2.77 18.31 23.73
CA GLU A 164 2.69 18.34 25.20
C GLU A 164 2.40 16.96 25.82
N ASP A 165 1.55 16.14 25.18
CA ASP A 165 1.20 14.80 25.68
C ASP A 165 2.37 13.81 25.55
N ARG A 166 3.21 13.99 24.53
CA ARG A 166 4.41 13.17 24.31
C ARG A 166 5.43 13.37 25.43
N PHE A 167 5.57 14.61 25.93
CA PHE A 167 6.44 14.95 27.05
C PHE A 167 5.88 14.45 28.39
N ARG A 168 4.56 14.60 28.61
CA ARG A 168 3.90 14.04 29.81
C ARG A 168 4.02 12.51 29.90
N LEU A 169 3.97 11.82 28.75
CA LEU A 169 4.14 10.37 28.68
C LEU A 169 5.60 9.94 28.90
N SER A 170 6.59 10.69 28.39
CA SER A 170 8.00 10.36 28.64
C SER A 170 8.40 10.56 30.10
N VAL A 171 7.80 11.53 30.79
CA VAL A 171 8.06 11.80 32.22
C VAL A 171 7.32 10.82 33.14
N ARG A 172 6.13 10.32 32.75
CA ARG A 172 5.34 9.37 33.57
C ARG A 172 5.72 7.89 33.39
N GLN A 173 6.32 7.51 32.26
CA GLN A 173 6.69 6.11 32.01
C GLN A 173 7.74 5.50 32.96
N PRO A 174 8.80 6.21 33.44
CA PRO A 174 9.77 5.59 34.34
C PRO A 174 9.16 5.21 35.70
N ALA A 175 8.19 6.00 36.21
CA ALA A 175 7.58 5.76 37.52
C ALA A 175 6.64 4.53 37.56
N ARG A 176 5.94 4.23 36.46
CA ARG A 176 5.11 3.01 36.38
C ARG A 176 5.95 1.75 36.26
N ARG A 177 7.04 1.78 35.49
CA ARG A 177 7.95 0.63 35.35
C ARG A 177 8.61 0.24 36.67
N ALA A 178 8.96 1.20 37.52
CA ALA A 178 9.52 0.92 38.84
C ALA A 178 8.49 0.25 39.79
N ARG A 179 7.25 0.76 39.85
CA ARG A 179 6.18 0.15 40.66
C ARG A 179 5.81 -1.26 40.20
N ASP A 180 5.76 -1.50 38.90
CA ASP A 180 5.40 -2.82 38.36
C ASP A 180 6.52 -3.86 38.56
N ALA A 181 7.79 -3.42 38.60
CA ALA A 181 8.92 -4.28 38.97
C ALA A 181 8.91 -4.64 40.46
N ASP A 182 8.59 -3.68 41.33
CA ASP A 182 8.51 -3.89 42.78
C ASP A 182 7.38 -4.84 43.18
N ILE A 183 6.20 -4.73 42.55
CA ILE A 183 5.07 -5.65 42.77
C ILE A 183 5.41 -7.07 42.32
N ARG A 184 6.18 -7.22 41.23
CA ARG A 184 6.62 -8.54 40.74
C ARG A 184 7.66 -9.18 41.67
N LEU A 185 8.60 -8.39 42.20
CA LEU A 185 9.60 -8.85 43.17
C LEU A 185 8.95 -9.22 44.52
N ALA A 186 7.98 -8.42 44.99
CA ALA A 186 7.21 -8.73 46.19
C ALA A 186 6.41 -10.04 46.03
N GLY A 187 5.75 -10.25 44.89
CA GLY A 187 5.04 -11.50 44.59
C GLY A 187 5.97 -12.73 44.55
N GLN A 188 7.18 -12.57 44.02
CA GLN A 188 8.16 -13.66 43.94
C GLN A 188 8.76 -14.02 45.31
N ALA A 189 8.97 -13.03 46.18
CA ALA A 189 9.44 -13.24 47.56
C ALA A 189 8.39 -13.95 48.44
N ILE A 190 7.09 -13.66 48.25
CA ILE A 190 6.00 -14.34 48.95
C ILE A 190 5.85 -15.80 48.45
N GLY A 191 6.01 -16.02 47.14
CA GLY A 191 5.99 -17.38 46.56
C GLY A 191 7.12 -18.27 47.07
N PHE A 192 8.32 -17.73 47.29
CA PHE A 192 9.45 -18.50 47.82
C PHE A 192 9.31 -18.86 49.31
N ARG A 193 8.60 -18.04 50.10
CA ARG A 193 8.38 -18.31 51.54
C ARG A 193 7.32 -19.38 51.81
N MET A 194 6.48 -19.71 50.83
CA MET A 194 5.46 -20.77 50.91
C MET A 194 5.98 -22.17 50.53
N ILE A 195 7.15 -22.27 49.88
CA ILE A 195 7.74 -23.55 49.46
C ILE A 195 8.77 -24.09 50.47
N GLY A 196 9.15 -23.29 51.48
CA GLY A 196 10.15 -23.65 52.49
C GLY A 196 9.62 -23.99 53.88
N ARG A 197 8.35 -24.38 54.02
CA ARG A 197 7.78 -24.92 55.27
C ARG A 197 7.02 -26.22 55.03
N GLU A 198 7.74 -27.25 54.58
CA GLU A 198 7.47 -28.65 54.95
C GLU A 198 8.82 -29.36 55.13
#